data_AF-A0AAD3D0G5-F1
#
_entry.id   AF-A0AAD3D0G5-F1
#
_cell.length_a   1.000
_cell.length_b   1.000
_cell.length_c   1.000
_cell.angle_alpha   90.00
_cell.angle_beta   90.00
_cell.angle_gamma   90.00
#
_symmetry.space_group_name_H-M   'P 1'
#
loop_
_entity.id
_entity.type
_entity.pdbx_description
1 polymer ?
#
loop_
_entity_poly.entity_id
_entity_poly.type
_entity_poly.pdbx_seq_one_letter_code
_entity_poly.pdbx_strand_id
1 'polypeptide(L)'
;MSSSICFMLVSTMPFMALFIYFIYAAYERPQKLLDAANNQNQGDQQDLEFIPLIDMLHTALLSLVAWVWFATYTGIFVRKRRRLMKSYNKDVVKVSQIHEKEAPGSIEIVGNVFFDRPKGIFFKILDRIAYTDLAYVVYRHPDGDDEDGNPRFVQKKIRTYHPYHRENVSVLILNGLPLSGQPKLDVERDIASYQSEYAIRNRDKICQVVSVSIGWSIFLLATSIFIIFQIDAVYNLNIVREDEPENPAVAWKYFAVYICGIIPFLAGICNFIQWNMYHRWVTKGGKVTSHPTKLVPKKLEREDFMNENEAQRYVAMA
;
A
#
# COMPACT_ATOMS: atom_id res chain seq x y z
N MET A 1 18.32 10.69 -18.63
CA MET A 1 18.10 10.31 -17.22
C MET A 1 17.14 11.30 -16.58
N SER A 2 15.83 11.14 -16.76
CA SER A 2 14.86 11.98 -16.06
C SER A 2 14.74 11.44 -14.64
N SER A 3 15.24 12.21 -13.65
CA SER A 3 15.19 11.82 -12.24
C SER A 3 13.74 11.54 -11.84
N SER A 4 13.47 10.41 -11.18
CA SER A 4 12.12 10.09 -10.68
C SER A 4 11.57 11.16 -9.72
N ILE A 5 12.44 12.00 -9.16
CA ILE A 5 12.06 13.22 -8.45
C ILE A 5 11.36 14.19 -9.38
N CYS A 6 11.89 14.45 -10.57
CA CYS A 6 11.28 15.36 -11.53
C CYS A 6 9.90 14.86 -11.95
N PHE A 7 9.75 13.56 -12.22
CA PHE A 7 8.43 12.98 -12.50
C PHE A 7 7.46 13.14 -11.32
N MET A 8 7.89 12.85 -10.09
CA MET A 8 7.03 13.05 -8.92
C MET A 8 6.68 14.52 -8.71
N LEU A 9 7.66 15.42 -8.76
CA LEU A 9 7.43 16.86 -8.61
C LEU A 9 6.44 17.36 -9.66
N VAL A 10 6.64 17.02 -10.94
CA VAL A 10 5.73 17.36 -12.04
C VAL A 10 4.34 16.75 -11.82
N SER A 11 4.25 15.50 -11.38
CA SER A 11 2.96 14.87 -11.08
C SER A 11 2.23 15.51 -9.90
N THR A 12 2.97 16.10 -8.95
CA THR A 12 2.41 16.82 -7.81
C THR A 12 2.24 18.32 -8.04
N MET A 13 2.69 18.86 -9.18
CA MET A 13 2.57 20.29 -9.50
C MET A 13 1.13 20.80 -9.47
N PRO A 14 0.11 20.09 -9.98
CA PRO A 14 -1.27 20.56 -9.90
C PRO A 14 -1.73 20.75 -8.45
N PHE A 15 -1.35 19.83 -7.55
CA PHE A 15 -1.63 19.97 -6.12
C PHE A 15 -0.86 21.16 -5.52
N MET A 16 0.39 21.37 -5.93
CA MET A 16 1.19 22.49 -5.45
C MET A 16 0.58 23.84 -5.86
N ALA A 17 0.16 23.96 -7.12
CA ALA A 17 -0.53 25.14 -7.61
C ALA A 17 -1.85 25.39 -6.83
N LEU A 18 -2.62 24.33 -6.57
CA LEU A 18 -3.85 24.41 -5.78
C LEU A 18 -3.58 24.93 -4.35
N PHE A 19 -2.59 24.38 -3.64
CA PHE A 19 -2.29 24.80 -2.28
C PHE A 19 -1.64 26.18 -2.21
N ILE A 20 -0.84 26.56 -3.21
CA ILE A 20 -0.35 27.94 -3.33
C ILE A 20 -1.53 28.90 -3.55
N TYR A 21 -2.49 28.53 -4.40
CA TYR A 21 -3.72 29.29 -4.58
C TYR A 21 -4.53 29.41 -3.28
N PHE A 22 -4.66 28.34 -2.49
CA PHE A 22 -5.31 28.41 -1.17
C PHE A 22 -4.57 29.32 -0.20
N ILE A 23 -3.23 29.27 -0.16
CA ILE A 23 -2.43 30.19 0.67
C ILE A 23 -2.68 31.64 0.24
N TYR A 24 -2.65 31.91 -1.06
CA TYR A 24 -2.91 33.25 -1.60
C TYR A 24 -4.34 33.74 -1.29
N ALA A 25 -5.34 32.90 -1.54
CA ALA A 25 -6.74 33.21 -1.26
C ALA A 25 -6.99 33.46 0.23
N ALA A 26 -6.36 32.67 1.11
CA ALA A 26 -6.45 32.86 2.55
C ALA A 26 -5.76 34.15 3.01
N TYR A 27 -4.61 34.49 2.40
CA TYR A 27 -3.87 35.72 2.70
C TYR A 27 -4.63 36.99 2.30
N GLU A 28 -5.30 37.00 1.15
CA GLU A 28 -5.99 38.18 0.61
C GLU A 28 -7.34 38.44 1.30
N ARG A 29 -7.91 37.41 1.95
CA ARG A 29 -9.27 37.44 2.51
C ARG A 29 -9.50 38.55 3.56
N PRO A 30 -8.64 38.73 4.58
CA PRO A 30 -8.84 39.80 5.56
C PRO A 30 -8.91 41.19 4.91
N GLN A 31 -8.05 41.45 3.92
CA GLN A 31 -7.99 42.74 3.23
C GLN A 31 -9.24 42.97 2.37
N LYS A 32 -9.70 41.96 1.63
CA LYS A 32 -10.94 42.06 0.85
C LYS A 32 -12.17 42.33 1.73
N LEU A 33 -12.24 41.72 2.91
CA LEU A 33 -13.32 41.98 3.86
C LEU A 33 -13.28 43.40 4.42
N LEU A 34 -12.09 43.93 4.72
CA LEU A 34 -11.89 45.32 5.14
C LEU A 34 -12.32 46.31 4.04
N ASP A 35 -11.90 46.07 2.80
CA ASP A 35 -12.26 46.93 1.66
C ASP A 35 -13.76 46.89 1.39
N ALA A 36 -14.39 45.72 1.51
CA ALA A 36 -15.84 45.55 1.38
C ALA A 36 -16.61 46.30 2.49
N ALA A 37 -16.14 46.22 3.74
CA ALA A 37 -16.75 46.95 4.86
C ALA A 37 -16.63 48.47 4.71
N ASN A 38 -15.48 48.95 4.22
CA ASN A 38 -15.25 50.39 3.99
C ASN A 38 -16.10 50.93 2.82
N ASN A 39 -16.34 50.12 1.79
CA ASN A 39 -17.10 50.50 0.59
C ASN A 39 -18.62 50.22 0.71
N GLN A 40 -19.08 49.64 1.82
CA GLN A 40 -20.49 49.27 2.05
C GLN A 40 -21.46 50.47 1.99
N ASN A 41 -20.94 51.70 2.10
CA ASN A 41 -21.69 52.94 1.92
C ASN A 41 -22.04 53.28 0.45
N GLN A 42 -21.53 52.54 -0.54
CA GLN A 42 -21.72 52.85 -1.97
C GLN A 42 -22.81 52.02 -2.68
N GLY A 43 -23.65 51.27 -1.96
CA GLY A 43 -24.90 50.71 -2.51
C GLY A 43 -24.77 49.46 -3.38
N ASP A 44 -23.57 49.08 -3.81
CA ASP A 44 -23.31 47.83 -4.53
C ASP A 44 -22.84 46.74 -3.54
N GLN A 45 -23.79 46.00 -2.96
CA GLN A 45 -23.49 44.71 -2.35
C GLN A 45 -23.13 43.72 -3.48
N GLN A 46 -21.89 43.75 -3.96
CA GLN A 46 -21.36 42.62 -4.71
C GLN A 46 -21.31 41.42 -3.77
N ASP A 47 -22.04 40.37 -4.12
CA ASP A 47 -21.92 39.05 -3.48
C ASP A 47 -20.50 38.55 -3.71
N LEU A 48 -19.61 38.83 -2.76
CA LEU A 48 -18.26 38.31 -2.77
C LEU A 48 -18.33 36.81 -2.48
N GLU A 49 -18.29 36.01 -3.54
CA GLU A 49 -18.22 34.56 -3.44
C GLU A 49 -16.81 34.14 -2.99
N PHE A 50 -16.67 33.86 -1.70
CA PHE A 50 -15.42 33.37 -1.12
C PHE A 50 -15.51 31.86 -0.88
N ILE A 51 -14.42 31.14 -1.16
CA ILE A 51 -14.27 29.76 -0.70
C ILE A 51 -14.07 29.80 0.82
N PRO A 52 -14.85 29.08 1.65
CA PRO A 52 -14.68 29.10 3.11
C PRO A 52 -13.28 28.67 3.58
N LEU A 53 -12.67 29.39 4.54
CA LEU A 53 -11.33 29.05 5.04
C LEU A 53 -11.30 27.68 5.74
N ILE A 54 -12.42 27.30 6.37
CA ILE A 54 -12.58 25.98 7.00
C ILE A 54 -12.50 24.86 5.97
N ASP A 55 -13.05 25.04 4.77
CA ASP A 55 -12.98 24.04 3.70
C ASP A 55 -11.56 23.90 3.15
N MET A 56 -10.85 25.03 3.01
CA MET A 56 -9.43 25.03 2.65
C MET A 56 -8.61 24.27 3.70
N LEU A 57 -8.88 24.50 4.99
CA LEU A 57 -8.23 23.81 6.11
C LEU A 57 -8.49 22.31 6.07
N HIS A 58 -9.74 21.88 5.89
CA HIS A 58 -10.08 20.45 5.78
C HIS A 58 -9.37 19.79 4.59
N THR A 59 -9.31 20.48 3.44
CA THR A 59 -8.63 19.97 2.25
C THR A 59 -7.13 19.79 2.48
N ALA A 60 -6.49 20.75 3.16
CA ALA A 60 -5.07 20.66 3.55
C ALA A 60 -4.83 19.51 4.55
N LEU A 61 -5.68 19.38 5.57
CA LEU A 61 -5.58 18.32 6.59
C LEU A 61 -5.83 16.91 6.03
N LEU A 62 -6.83 16.74 5.15
CA LEU A 62 -7.09 15.45 4.47
C LEU A 62 -5.93 15.05 3.57
N SER A 63 -5.38 16.01 2.84
CA SER A 63 -4.20 15.78 2.00
C SER A 63 -2.98 15.42 2.85
N LEU A 64 -2.80 16.09 4.00
CA LEU A 64 -1.76 15.77 4.97
C LEU A 64 -1.89 14.32 5.48
N VAL A 65 -3.10 13.88 5.83
CA VAL A 65 -3.37 12.49 6.24
C VAL A 65 -2.91 11.51 5.17
N ALA A 66 -3.27 11.75 3.90
CA ALA A 66 -2.89 10.88 2.79
C ALA A 66 -1.37 10.80 2.61
N TRP A 67 -0.68 11.94 2.66
CA TRP A 67 0.78 12.00 2.52
C TRP A 67 1.52 11.35 3.68
N VAL A 68 1.09 11.56 4.93
CA VAL A 68 1.70 10.92 6.09
C VAL A 68 1.46 9.41 6.08
N TRP A 69 0.25 8.96 5.74
CA TRP A 69 -0.05 7.54 5.58
C TRP A 69 0.80 6.90 4.47
N PHE A 70 0.95 7.57 3.32
CA PHE A 70 1.81 7.10 2.23
C PHE A 70 3.30 7.05 2.63
N ALA A 71 3.80 8.09 3.31
CA ALA A 71 5.18 8.15 3.79
C ALA A 71 5.49 7.04 4.81
N THR A 72 4.57 6.76 5.72
CA THR A 72 4.72 5.69 6.72
C THR A 72 4.59 4.31 6.10
N TYR A 73 3.67 4.10 5.16
CA TYR A 73 3.54 2.85 4.42
C TYR A 73 4.82 2.52 3.63
N THR A 74 5.32 3.48 2.85
CA THR A 74 6.55 3.31 2.04
C THR A 74 7.81 3.23 2.90
N GLY A 75 7.90 4.03 3.96
CA GLY A 75 9.05 4.11 4.87
C GLY A 75 9.19 2.93 5.82
N ILE A 76 8.08 2.36 6.28
CA ILE A 76 8.07 1.30 7.32
C ILE A 76 7.62 -0.04 6.73
N PHE A 77 6.38 -0.13 6.23
CA PHE A 77 5.79 -1.41 5.80
C PHE A 77 6.57 -2.02 4.64
N VAL A 78 6.86 -1.25 3.58
CA VAL A 78 7.61 -1.74 2.42
C VAL A 78 9.02 -2.20 2.82
N ARG A 79 9.69 -1.47 3.73
CA ARG A 79 11.01 -1.88 4.24
C ARG A 79 10.95 -3.18 5.02
N LYS A 80 9.97 -3.34 5.92
CA LYS A 80 9.75 -4.58 6.68
C LYS A 80 9.43 -5.76 5.75
N ARG A 81 8.55 -5.56 4.76
CA ARG A 81 8.23 -6.59 3.74
C ARG A 81 9.47 -7.06 3.00
N ARG A 82 10.32 -6.13 2.55
CA ARG A 82 11.57 -6.48 1.85
C ARG A 82 12.55 -7.25 2.73
N ARG A 83 12.67 -6.89 4.01
CA ARG A 83 13.51 -7.64 4.96
C ARG A 83 13.01 -9.08 5.10
N LEU A 84 11.70 -9.26 5.25
CA LEU A 84 11.09 -10.59 5.35
C LEU A 84 11.35 -11.42 4.08
N MET A 85 11.16 -10.85 2.89
CA MET A 85 11.43 -11.58 1.64
C MET A 85 12.91 -11.98 1.52
N LYS A 86 13.85 -11.08 1.90
CA LYS A 86 15.28 -11.41 1.92
C LYS A 86 15.62 -12.55 2.87
N SER A 87 14.89 -12.70 3.98
CA SER A 87 15.09 -13.82 4.90
C SER A 87 14.80 -15.20 4.27
N TYR A 88 14.00 -15.28 3.20
CA TYR A 88 13.78 -16.53 2.48
C TYR A 88 14.96 -16.94 1.59
N ASN A 89 15.78 -16.00 1.12
CA ASN A 89 16.93 -16.31 0.26
C ASN A 89 18.26 -16.35 1.02
N LYS A 90 18.24 -16.14 2.33
CA LYS A 90 19.45 -16.19 3.15
C LYS A 90 19.75 -17.66 3.50
N ASP A 91 20.93 -18.11 3.11
CA ASP A 91 21.52 -19.41 3.51
C ASP A 91 20.59 -20.61 3.25
N VAL A 92 20.10 -20.74 2.01
CA VAL A 92 19.18 -21.81 1.60
C VAL A 92 19.84 -23.17 1.77
N VAL A 93 19.37 -23.98 2.72
CA VAL A 93 19.83 -25.36 2.92
C VAL A 93 18.89 -26.32 2.20
N LYS A 94 19.45 -27.17 1.34
CA LYS A 94 18.69 -28.22 0.65
C LYS A 94 18.33 -29.33 1.63
N VAL A 95 17.08 -29.79 1.58
CA VAL A 95 16.54 -30.82 2.49
C VAL A 95 17.32 -32.13 2.44
N SER A 96 17.97 -32.43 1.32
CA SER A 96 18.84 -33.60 1.14
C SER A 96 20.10 -33.62 2.02
N GLN A 97 20.38 -32.54 2.77
CA GLN A 97 21.55 -32.40 3.64
C GLN A 97 21.20 -32.14 5.11
N ILE A 98 19.92 -32.29 5.51
CA ILE A 98 19.48 -32.07 6.90
C ILE A 98 19.92 -33.26 7.77
N HIS A 99 21.19 -33.27 8.17
CA HIS A 99 21.65 -34.01 9.34
C HIS A 99 21.87 -33.11 10.56
N GLU A 100 21.82 -31.78 10.41
CA GLU A 100 21.98 -30.84 11.52
C GLU A 100 20.73 -29.97 11.72
N LYS A 101 20.22 -29.97 12.94
CA LYS A 101 19.00 -29.27 13.40
C LYS A 101 19.13 -27.74 13.47
N GLU A 102 20.21 -27.15 12.94
CA GLU A 102 20.54 -25.74 13.18
C GLU A 102 20.96 -25.01 11.90
N ALA A 103 20.25 -25.22 10.78
CA ALA A 103 20.45 -24.38 9.61
C ALA A 103 19.98 -22.93 9.88
N PRO A 104 20.84 -21.90 9.76
CA PRO A 104 20.47 -20.52 10.06
C PRO A 104 19.55 -19.86 9.00
N GLY A 105 19.19 -20.58 7.93
CA GLY A 105 18.51 -20.05 6.75
C GLY A 105 17.16 -20.70 6.43
N SER A 106 16.73 -20.58 5.17
CA SER A 106 15.49 -21.22 4.70
C SER A 106 15.74 -22.65 4.22
N ILE A 107 14.68 -23.46 4.30
CA ILE A 107 14.65 -24.87 3.89
C ILE A 107 13.98 -24.96 2.52
N GLU A 108 14.61 -25.65 1.57
CA GLU A 108 14.08 -25.86 0.22
C GLU A 108 13.43 -27.26 0.07
N ILE A 109 12.09 -27.30 -0.04
CA ILE A 109 11.29 -28.53 -0.23
C ILE A 109 10.61 -28.51 -1.61
N VAL A 110 10.41 -29.67 -2.22
CA VAL A 110 9.61 -29.80 -3.45
C VAL A 110 8.12 -29.83 -3.13
N GLY A 111 7.33 -28.99 -3.80
CA GLY A 111 5.88 -28.91 -3.66
C GLY A 111 5.16 -28.61 -4.96
N ASN A 112 3.83 -28.59 -4.91
CA ASN A 112 2.96 -28.32 -6.05
C ASN A 112 2.21 -27.01 -5.84
N VAL A 113 2.03 -26.24 -6.91
CA VAL A 113 1.30 -24.98 -6.92
C VAL A 113 0.03 -25.14 -7.76
N PHE A 114 -1.12 -24.93 -7.13
CA PHE A 114 -2.43 -25.03 -7.73
C PHE A 114 -3.05 -23.64 -7.85
N PHE A 115 -3.32 -23.21 -9.08
CA PHE A 115 -4.03 -21.96 -9.32
C PHE A 115 -5.51 -22.12 -8.96
N ASP A 116 -6.06 -21.21 -8.16
CA ASP A 116 -7.49 -21.21 -7.85
C ASP A 116 -8.16 -20.14 -8.71
N ARG A 117 -8.96 -20.55 -9.70
CA ARG A 117 -9.75 -19.61 -10.48
C ARG A 117 -10.95 -19.18 -9.62
N PRO A 118 -11.14 -17.88 -9.34
CA PRO A 118 -12.26 -17.43 -8.53
C PRO A 118 -13.58 -17.82 -9.19
N LYS A 119 -14.44 -18.53 -8.44
CA LYS A 119 -15.76 -18.96 -8.89
C LYS A 119 -16.79 -17.89 -8.51
N GLY A 120 -17.40 -17.26 -9.52
CA GLY A 120 -18.52 -16.32 -9.35
C GLY A 120 -18.32 -14.98 -10.06
N ILE A 121 -19.40 -14.45 -10.66
CA ILE A 121 -19.38 -13.20 -11.44
C ILE A 121 -19.13 -11.97 -10.56
N PHE A 122 -19.69 -11.95 -9.35
CA PHE A 122 -19.53 -10.84 -8.41
C PHE A 122 -18.12 -10.76 -7.82
N PHE A 123 -17.54 -11.92 -7.48
CA PHE A 123 -16.15 -12.02 -7.04
C PHE A 123 -15.15 -11.73 -8.15
N LYS A 124 -15.47 -12.00 -9.43
CA LYS A 124 -14.58 -11.68 -10.56
C LYS A 124 -14.22 -10.20 -10.66
N ILE A 125 -15.11 -9.27 -10.33
CA ILE A 125 -14.80 -7.82 -10.47
C ILE A 125 -13.93 -7.34 -9.30
N LEU A 126 -14.27 -7.71 -8.06
CA LEU A 126 -13.49 -7.38 -6.88
C LEU A 126 -12.14 -8.12 -6.83
N ASP A 127 -12.09 -9.40 -7.20
CA ASP A 127 -10.84 -10.16 -7.30
C ASP A 127 -9.97 -9.70 -8.46
N ARG A 128 -10.54 -9.19 -9.56
CA ARG A 128 -9.74 -8.64 -10.66
C ARG A 128 -8.98 -7.38 -10.23
N ILE A 129 -9.47 -6.68 -9.21
CA ILE A 129 -8.84 -5.48 -8.65
C ILE A 129 -7.91 -5.84 -7.48
N ALA A 130 -8.22 -6.88 -6.70
CA ALA A 130 -7.51 -7.18 -5.44
C ALA A 130 -6.70 -8.49 -5.40
N TYR A 131 -6.99 -9.49 -6.25
CA TYR A 131 -6.66 -10.91 -5.99
C TYR A 131 -6.37 -11.77 -7.24
N THR A 132 -6.00 -11.18 -8.38
CA THR A 132 -5.74 -11.90 -9.66
C THR A 132 -4.65 -12.99 -9.61
N ASP A 133 -3.84 -13.00 -8.56
CA ASP A 133 -2.56 -13.70 -8.51
C ASP A 133 -2.51 -14.72 -7.36
N LEU A 134 -3.63 -15.25 -6.88
CA LEU A 134 -3.62 -16.18 -5.75
C LEU A 134 -3.63 -17.65 -6.20
N ALA A 135 -2.77 -18.45 -5.57
CA ALA A 135 -2.68 -19.89 -5.76
C ALA A 135 -2.54 -20.60 -4.40
N TYR A 136 -2.72 -21.91 -4.37
CA TYR A 136 -2.37 -22.75 -3.23
C TYR A 136 -1.05 -23.45 -3.50
N VAL A 137 -0.12 -23.39 -2.56
CA VAL A 137 1.05 -24.28 -2.55
C VAL A 137 0.78 -25.42 -1.58
N VAL A 138 1.10 -26.65 -2.02
CA VAL A 138 1.03 -27.87 -1.22
C VAL A 138 2.41 -28.50 -1.19
N TYR A 139 2.97 -28.70 0.00
CA TYR A 139 4.29 -29.29 0.19
C TYR A 139 4.31 -30.20 1.41
N ARG A 140 5.27 -31.12 1.49
CA ARG A 140 5.44 -32.01 2.66
C ARG A 140 5.91 -31.20 3.86
N HIS A 141 5.34 -31.47 5.03
CA HIS A 141 5.76 -30.82 6.27
C HIS A 141 7.25 -31.11 6.54
N PRO A 142 8.07 -30.11 6.92
CA PRO A 142 9.51 -30.32 7.14
C PRO A 142 9.82 -31.33 8.25
N ASP A 143 8.95 -31.40 9.27
CA ASP A 143 9.08 -32.37 10.37
C ASP A 143 8.66 -33.81 9.98
N GLY A 144 8.27 -34.04 8.72
CA GLY A 144 7.97 -35.37 8.20
C GLY A 144 6.54 -35.84 8.51
N ASP A 145 6.44 -37.08 8.99
CA ASP A 145 5.19 -37.80 9.18
C ASP A 145 4.55 -37.49 10.55
N ASP A 146 3.28 -37.87 10.74
CA ASP A 146 2.62 -37.77 12.03
C ASP A 146 3.04 -38.87 13.01
N GLU A 147 2.53 -38.83 14.24
CA GLU A 147 2.81 -39.83 15.27
C GLU A 147 2.38 -41.25 14.85
N ASP A 148 1.43 -41.34 13.92
CA ASP A 148 0.89 -42.58 13.34
C ASP A 148 1.64 -43.01 12.06
N GLY A 149 2.68 -42.29 11.65
CA GLY A 149 3.49 -42.58 10.45
C GLY A 149 2.85 -42.12 9.13
N ASN A 150 1.78 -41.33 9.15
CA ASN A 150 1.16 -40.77 7.94
C ASN A 150 1.84 -39.47 7.50
N PRO A 151 2.03 -39.25 6.19
CA PRO A 151 2.66 -38.05 5.68
C PRO A 151 1.83 -36.79 5.93
N ARG A 152 2.43 -35.79 6.57
CA ARG A 152 1.83 -34.47 6.77
C ARG A 152 2.13 -33.56 5.58
N PHE A 153 1.10 -32.88 5.09
CA PHE A 153 1.21 -31.85 4.06
C PHE A 153 0.80 -30.49 4.61
N VAL A 154 1.36 -29.43 4.05
CA VAL A 154 0.93 -28.05 4.31
C VAL A 154 0.30 -27.51 3.05
N GLN A 155 -0.94 -27.07 3.15
CA GLN A 155 -1.64 -26.31 2.11
C GLN A 155 -1.67 -24.83 2.52
N LYS A 156 -1.19 -23.94 1.65
CA LYS A 156 -1.16 -22.51 1.94
C LYS A 156 -1.56 -21.68 0.74
N LYS A 157 -2.36 -20.65 0.99
CA LYS A 157 -2.69 -19.64 -0.02
C LYS A 157 -1.53 -18.64 -0.16
N ILE A 158 -1.01 -18.51 -1.38
CA ILE A 158 0.16 -17.72 -1.74
C ILE A 158 -0.17 -16.79 -2.91
N ARG A 159 0.64 -15.75 -3.09
CA ARG A 159 0.64 -14.95 -4.31
C ARG A 159 1.60 -15.59 -5.32
N THR A 160 1.21 -15.69 -6.58
CA THR A 160 2.03 -16.21 -7.67
C THR A 160 2.04 -15.27 -8.85
N TYR A 161 3.19 -15.14 -9.51
CA TYR A 161 3.34 -14.32 -10.72
C TYR A 161 3.12 -15.11 -12.01
N HIS A 162 2.85 -16.40 -11.89
CA HIS A 162 2.61 -17.30 -13.02
C HIS A 162 1.20 -17.87 -12.92
N PRO A 163 0.28 -17.51 -13.83
CA PRO A 163 -1.15 -17.84 -13.73
C PRO A 163 -1.46 -19.29 -14.17
N TYR A 164 -0.60 -20.25 -13.81
CA TYR A 164 -0.71 -21.65 -14.22
C TYR A 164 -0.37 -22.59 -13.07
N HIS A 165 -0.97 -23.79 -13.11
CA HIS A 165 -0.61 -24.89 -12.22
C HIS A 165 0.83 -25.32 -12.50
N ARG A 166 1.59 -25.62 -11.45
CA ARG A 166 2.98 -26.05 -11.55
C ARG A 166 3.22 -27.20 -10.58
N GLU A 167 3.83 -28.27 -11.07
CA GLU A 167 4.19 -29.44 -10.26
C GLU A 167 5.69 -29.43 -9.98
N ASN A 168 6.11 -30.07 -8.88
CA ASN A 168 7.50 -30.23 -8.48
C ASN A 168 8.29 -28.89 -8.42
N VAL A 169 7.65 -27.84 -7.93
CA VAL A 169 8.24 -26.52 -7.74
C VAL A 169 9.02 -26.49 -6.44
N SER A 170 10.18 -25.85 -6.46
CA SER A 170 10.93 -25.53 -5.25
C SER A 170 10.15 -24.53 -4.37
N VAL A 171 9.94 -24.90 -3.11
CA VAL A 171 9.26 -24.12 -2.08
C VAL A 171 10.25 -23.80 -0.97
N LEU A 172 10.42 -22.51 -0.68
CA LEU A 172 11.26 -22.01 0.41
C LEU A 172 10.42 -21.85 1.68
N ILE A 173 10.92 -22.39 2.79
CA ILE A 173 10.29 -22.36 4.11
C ILE A 173 11.27 -21.72 5.08
N LEU A 174 10.84 -20.73 5.86
CA LEU A 174 11.66 -20.17 6.94
C LEU A 174 11.87 -21.22 8.04
N ASN A 175 13.10 -21.32 8.56
CA ASN A 175 13.40 -22.22 9.66
C ASN A 175 12.51 -21.94 10.90
N GLY A 176 12.08 -23.01 11.58
CA GLY A 176 11.14 -22.96 12.71
C GLY A 176 9.71 -22.54 12.35
N LEU A 177 9.42 -22.29 11.07
CA LEU A 177 8.10 -21.83 10.59
C LEU A 177 7.62 -22.73 9.43
N PRO A 178 7.16 -23.96 9.72
CA PRO A 178 6.78 -24.93 8.69
C PRO A 178 5.63 -24.47 7.79
N LEU A 179 4.81 -23.53 8.24
CA LEU A 179 3.67 -22.96 7.50
C LEU A 179 4.04 -21.76 6.61
N SER A 180 5.33 -21.44 6.52
CA SER A 180 5.81 -20.25 5.82
C SER A 180 6.11 -20.47 4.34
N GLY A 181 5.88 -21.65 3.78
CA GLY A 181 6.23 -22.00 2.40
C GLY A 181 5.83 -20.95 1.34
N GLN A 182 6.78 -20.60 0.47
CA GLN A 182 6.60 -19.74 -0.69
C GLN A 182 7.35 -20.33 -1.89
N PRO A 183 6.83 -20.28 -3.12
CA PRO A 183 7.56 -20.78 -4.28
C PRO A 183 8.82 -19.95 -4.52
N LYS A 184 9.95 -20.63 -4.72
CA LYS A 184 11.27 -20.02 -4.90
C LYS A 184 11.29 -18.98 -6.01
N LEU A 185 10.75 -19.33 -7.19
CA LEU A 185 10.68 -18.42 -8.33
C LEU A 185 9.89 -17.14 -8.03
N ASP A 186 8.82 -17.23 -7.23
CA ASP A 186 8.00 -16.07 -6.88
C ASP A 186 8.73 -15.17 -5.86
N VAL A 187 9.44 -15.78 -4.89
CA VAL A 187 10.31 -15.07 -3.93
C VAL A 187 11.49 -14.40 -4.63
N GLU A 188 12.16 -15.11 -5.52
CA GLU A 188 13.27 -14.60 -6.33
C GLU A 188 12.82 -13.45 -7.21
N ARG A 189 11.63 -13.54 -7.81
CA ARG A 189 11.04 -12.43 -8.58
C ARG A 189 10.74 -11.22 -7.70
N ASP A 190 10.17 -11.42 -6.51
CA ASP A 190 9.97 -10.36 -5.51
C ASP A 190 11.30 -9.69 -5.13
N ILE A 191 12.35 -10.48 -4.94
CA ILE A 191 13.68 -9.98 -4.58
C ILE A 191 14.34 -9.27 -5.76
N ALA A 192 14.29 -9.85 -6.96
CA ALA A 192 14.83 -9.28 -8.20
C ALA A 192 14.16 -7.93 -8.54
N SER A 193 12.87 -7.77 -8.21
CA SER A 193 12.16 -6.49 -8.33
C SER A 193 12.78 -5.38 -7.49
N TYR A 194 13.57 -5.73 -6.46
CA TYR A 194 14.26 -4.78 -5.58
C TYR A 194 15.81 -4.92 -5.58
N GLN A 195 16.38 -5.86 -6.33
CA GLN A 195 17.83 -6.14 -6.40
C GLN A 195 18.43 -6.12 -7.83
N SER A 196 17.64 -6.07 -8.90
CA SER A 196 18.18 -5.85 -10.25
C SER A 196 18.98 -4.54 -10.32
N GLU A 197 19.92 -4.39 -11.26
CA GLU A 197 20.67 -3.13 -11.43
C GLU A 197 19.74 -1.92 -11.56
N TYR A 198 18.62 -2.10 -12.28
CA TYR A 198 17.54 -1.12 -12.36
C TYR A 198 16.91 -0.83 -10.99
N ALA A 199 16.66 -1.86 -10.17
CA ALA A 199 16.08 -1.71 -8.85
C ALA A 199 17.05 -1.16 -7.78
N ILE A 200 18.35 -1.47 -7.86
CA ILE A 200 19.40 -0.87 -7.04
C ILE A 200 19.49 0.62 -7.34
N ARG A 201 19.47 1.00 -8.62
CA ARG A 201 19.35 2.40 -9.05
C ARG A 201 18.06 3.06 -8.55
N ASN A 202 16.99 2.29 -8.35
CA ASN A 202 15.72 2.76 -7.79
C ASN A 202 15.63 2.67 -6.26
N ARG A 203 16.62 2.09 -5.57
CA ARG A 203 16.63 2.03 -4.10
C ARG A 203 16.72 3.43 -3.51
N ASP A 204 17.59 4.27 -4.09
CA ASP A 204 17.72 5.67 -3.73
C ASP A 204 16.44 6.45 -4.04
N LYS A 205 15.71 6.05 -5.09
CA LYS A 205 14.43 6.67 -5.42
C LYS A 205 13.37 6.46 -4.36
N ILE A 206 13.38 5.35 -3.62
CA ILE A 206 12.39 5.15 -2.53
C ILE A 206 12.71 6.03 -1.34
N CYS A 207 13.99 6.21 -1.02
CA CYS A 207 14.39 7.21 -0.03
C CYS A 207 13.99 8.61 -0.50
N GLN A 208 14.19 8.94 -1.77
CA GLN A 208 13.74 10.20 -2.36
C GLN A 208 12.22 10.35 -2.31
N VAL A 209 11.45 9.30 -2.60
CA VAL A 209 9.99 9.31 -2.53
C VAL A 209 9.50 9.57 -1.12
N VAL A 210 10.11 8.91 -0.13
CA VAL A 210 9.83 9.15 1.29
C VAL A 210 10.19 10.59 1.65
N SER A 211 11.35 11.11 1.24
CA SER A 211 11.75 12.50 1.50
C SER A 211 10.79 13.52 0.90
N VAL A 212 10.35 13.32 -0.35
CA VAL A 212 9.35 14.18 -1.02
C VAL A 212 8.02 14.12 -0.27
N SER A 213 7.60 12.94 0.16
CA SER A 213 6.34 12.76 0.92
C SER A 213 6.40 13.45 2.29
N ILE A 214 7.56 13.39 2.96
CA ILE A 214 7.80 14.14 4.21
C ILE A 214 7.78 15.64 3.95
N GLY A 215 8.45 16.11 2.89
CA GLY A 215 8.42 17.51 2.48
C GLY A 215 7.00 18.02 2.23
N TRP A 216 6.18 17.25 1.52
CA TRP A 216 4.76 17.52 1.33
C TRP A 216 3.98 17.57 2.64
N SER A 217 4.27 16.65 3.58
CA SER A 217 3.62 16.63 4.88
C SER A 217 3.97 17.88 5.70
N ILE A 218 5.23 18.32 5.69
CA ILE A 218 5.66 19.55 6.37
C ILE A 218 5.01 20.78 5.73
N PHE A 219 5.00 20.85 4.40
CA PHE A 219 4.37 21.93 3.65
C PHE A 219 2.88 22.05 4.01
N LEU A 220 2.13 20.95 3.93
CA LEU A 220 0.70 20.94 4.25
C LEU A 220 0.40 21.23 5.72
N LEU A 221 1.27 20.80 6.64
CA LEU A 221 1.17 21.15 8.05
C LEU A 221 1.34 22.67 8.24
N ALA A 222 2.35 23.27 7.62
CA ALA A 222 2.57 24.72 7.65
C ALA A 222 1.42 25.50 7.00
N THR A 223 0.91 25.03 5.85
CA THR A 223 -0.28 25.60 5.19
C THR A 223 -1.50 25.55 6.10
N SER A 224 -1.73 24.42 6.79
CA SER A 224 -2.88 24.28 7.72
C SER A 224 -2.78 25.27 8.87
N ILE A 225 -1.60 25.41 9.48
CA ILE A 225 -1.35 26.38 10.55
C ILE A 225 -1.55 27.81 10.04
N PHE A 226 -1.03 28.12 8.85
CA PHE A 226 -1.20 29.44 8.24
C PHE A 226 -2.68 29.79 8.03
N ILE A 227 -3.49 28.86 7.49
CA ILE A 227 -4.93 29.07 7.28
C ILE A 227 -5.64 29.32 8.62
N ILE A 228 -5.27 28.61 9.69
CA ILE A 228 -5.85 28.85 11.04
C ILE A 228 -5.53 30.27 11.53
N PHE A 229 -4.31 30.78 11.29
CA PHE A 229 -3.99 32.17 11.61
C PHE A 229 -4.79 33.18 10.78
N GLN A 230 -5.07 32.87 9.51
CA GLN A 230 -5.94 33.72 8.69
C GLN A 230 -7.40 33.69 9.18
N ILE A 231 -7.90 32.52 9.63
CA ILE A 231 -9.22 32.40 10.27
C ILE A 231 -9.29 33.30 11.51
N ASP A 232 -8.26 33.26 12.36
CA ASP A 232 -8.20 34.12 13.55
C ASP A 232 -8.17 35.61 13.18
N ALA A 233 -7.40 35.99 12.16
CA ALA A 233 -7.36 37.36 11.66
C ALA A 233 -8.72 37.82 11.15
N VAL A 234 -9.43 36.99 10.36
CA VAL A 234 -10.77 37.28 9.85
C VAL A 234 -11.79 37.37 10.99
N TYR A 235 -11.72 36.46 11.95
CA TYR A 235 -12.60 36.44 13.12
C TYR A 235 -12.48 37.73 13.95
N ASN A 236 -11.24 38.18 14.19
CA ASN A 236 -10.97 39.41 14.95
C ASN A 236 -11.46 40.69 14.26
N LEU A 237 -11.74 40.65 12.96
CA LEU A 237 -12.30 41.80 12.25
C LEU A 237 -13.77 42.07 12.61
N ASN A 238 -14.52 41.09 13.15
CA ASN A 238 -15.96 41.22 13.48
C ASN A 238 -16.84 41.71 12.30
N ILE A 239 -16.37 41.58 11.05
CA ILE A 239 -17.05 42.03 9.83
C ILE A 239 -17.86 40.89 9.17
N VAL A 240 -17.67 39.65 9.65
CA VAL A 240 -18.24 38.44 9.02
C VAL A 240 -19.76 38.35 9.25
N ARG A 241 -20.52 38.02 8.20
CA ARG A 241 -21.97 37.77 8.24
C ARG A 241 -22.29 36.69 9.28
N GLU A 242 -23.43 36.83 9.97
CA GLU A 242 -23.92 35.88 10.99
C GLU A 242 -24.05 34.42 10.48
N ASP A 243 -24.08 34.23 9.16
CA ASP A 243 -24.37 32.97 8.50
C ASP A 243 -23.13 32.08 8.27
N GLU A 244 -21.91 32.64 8.32
CA GLU A 244 -20.64 31.93 8.09
C GLU A 244 -19.55 32.28 9.12
N PRO A 245 -19.76 32.08 10.43
CA PRO A 245 -18.75 32.42 11.42
C PRO A 245 -17.54 31.48 11.30
N GLU A 246 -16.47 31.97 10.67
CA GLU A 246 -15.15 31.33 10.67
C GLU A 246 -14.57 31.36 12.09
N ASN A 247 -14.86 30.33 12.87
CA ASN A 247 -14.49 30.29 14.28
C ASN A 247 -13.09 29.66 14.50
N PRO A 248 -12.12 30.38 15.07
CA PRO A 248 -10.77 29.87 15.29
C PRO A 248 -10.73 28.70 16.28
N ALA A 249 -11.62 28.66 17.28
CA ALA A 249 -11.71 27.55 18.22
C ALA A 249 -12.13 26.24 17.54
N VAL A 250 -13.04 26.33 16.55
CA VAL A 250 -13.45 25.19 15.74
C VAL A 250 -12.30 24.73 14.83
N ALA A 251 -11.58 25.67 14.20
CA ALA A 251 -10.43 25.37 13.36
C ALA A 251 -9.32 24.64 14.13
N TRP A 252 -8.96 25.12 15.32
CA TRP A 252 -8.00 24.44 16.21
C TRP A 252 -8.47 23.07 16.67
N LYS A 253 -9.78 22.91 16.94
CA LYS A 253 -10.36 21.60 17.27
C LYS A 253 -10.20 20.61 16.11
N TYR A 254 -10.50 21.01 14.88
CA TYR A 254 -10.26 20.16 13.71
C TYR A 254 -8.79 19.82 13.56
N PHE A 255 -7.91 20.82 13.61
CA PHE A 255 -6.47 20.60 13.56
C PHE A 255 -6.01 19.56 14.59
N ALA A 256 -6.43 19.70 15.86
CA ALA A 256 -6.08 18.76 16.92
C ALA A 256 -6.62 17.34 16.65
N VAL A 257 -7.86 17.19 16.17
CA VAL A 257 -8.43 15.88 15.82
C VAL A 257 -7.64 15.19 14.72
N TYR A 258 -7.22 15.93 13.68
CA TYR A 258 -6.44 15.36 12.59
C TYR A 258 -5.01 15.01 13.02
N ILE A 259 -4.30 15.95 13.64
CA ILE A 259 -2.88 15.80 14.00
C ILE A 259 -2.68 14.81 15.16
N CYS A 260 -3.52 14.85 16.19
CA CYS A 260 -3.35 14.02 17.38
C CYS A 260 -4.21 12.74 17.35
N GLY A 261 -5.26 12.70 16.52
CA GLY A 261 -6.16 11.55 16.41
C GLY A 261 -5.95 10.75 15.14
N ILE A 262 -6.42 11.29 14.01
CA ILE A 262 -6.53 10.56 12.73
C ILE A 262 -5.15 10.15 12.21
N ILE A 263 -4.19 11.07 12.18
CA ILE A 263 -2.85 10.79 11.62
C ILE A 263 -2.13 9.69 12.42
N PRO A 264 -1.97 9.77 13.75
CA PRO A 264 -1.33 8.70 14.52
C PRO A 264 -2.07 7.36 14.41
N PHE A 265 -3.41 7.39 14.36
CA PHE A 265 -4.22 6.18 14.18
C PHE A 265 -3.94 5.50 12.84
N LEU A 266 -4.02 6.23 11.72
CA LEU A 266 -3.78 5.67 10.39
C LEU A 266 -2.30 5.31 10.15
N ALA A 267 -1.40 6.22 10.50
CA ALA A 267 0.02 6.07 10.26
C ALA A 267 0.66 5.01 11.17
N GLY A 268 0.18 4.89 12.41
CA GLY A 268 0.66 3.92 13.40
C GLY A 268 -0.14 2.62 13.39
N ILE A 269 -1.40 2.69 13.82
CA ILE A 269 -2.23 1.50 14.10
C ILE A 269 -2.59 0.76 12.82
N CYS A 270 -3.11 1.44 11.80
CA CYS A 270 -3.48 0.77 10.55
C CYS A 270 -2.28 0.15 9.84
N ASN A 271 -1.15 0.85 9.76
CA ASN A 271 0.10 0.28 9.22
C ASN A 271 0.61 -0.91 10.04
N PHE A 272 0.49 -0.87 11.37
CA PHE A 272 0.86 -1.98 12.24
C PHE A 272 -0.03 -3.20 12.03
N ILE A 273 -1.35 -3.01 11.97
CA ILE A 273 -2.32 -4.08 11.67
C ILE A 273 -2.04 -4.67 10.29
N GLN A 274 -1.84 -3.82 9.28
CA GLN A 274 -1.52 -4.25 7.92
C GLN A 274 -0.22 -5.06 7.87
N TRP A 275 0.83 -4.63 8.57
CA TRP A 275 2.06 -5.40 8.71
C TRP A 275 1.81 -6.76 9.39
N ASN A 276 1.09 -6.79 10.49
CA ASN A 276 0.83 -8.04 11.23
C ASN A 276 -0.02 -9.02 10.43
N MET A 277 -1.03 -8.54 9.71
CA MET A 277 -1.83 -9.37 8.79
C MET A 277 -0.94 -9.94 7.68
N TYR A 278 -0.12 -9.11 7.04
CA TYR A 278 0.81 -9.55 6.00
C TYR A 278 1.83 -10.56 6.53
N HIS A 279 2.48 -10.24 7.65
CA HIS A 279 3.47 -11.10 8.28
C HIS A 279 2.86 -12.44 8.69
N ARG A 280 1.68 -12.44 9.33
CA ARG A 280 0.97 -13.67 9.71
C ARG A 280 0.55 -14.48 8.49
N TRP A 281 0.05 -13.84 7.44
CA TRP A 281 -0.29 -14.51 6.19
C TRP A 281 0.94 -15.19 5.56
N VAL A 282 2.06 -14.47 5.49
CA VAL A 282 3.32 -14.99 4.93
C VAL A 282 3.94 -16.08 5.80
N THR A 283 3.90 -15.99 7.13
CA THR A 283 4.65 -16.91 8.01
C THR A 283 3.81 -18.04 8.60
N LYS A 284 2.51 -17.82 8.82
CA LYS A 284 1.60 -18.71 9.56
C LYS A 284 0.29 -19.01 8.80
N GLY A 285 0.16 -18.58 7.54
CA GLY A 285 -1.09 -18.69 6.77
C GLY A 285 -1.40 -20.08 6.21
N GLY A 286 -0.56 -21.09 6.47
CA GLY A 286 -0.78 -22.46 6.01
C GLY A 286 -1.70 -23.27 6.93
N LYS A 287 -2.31 -24.32 6.38
CA LYS A 287 -3.07 -25.35 7.09
C LYS A 287 -2.38 -26.69 6.91
N VAL A 288 -2.24 -27.46 7.98
CA VAL A 288 -1.73 -28.84 7.91
C VAL A 288 -2.87 -29.77 7.50
N THR A 289 -2.60 -30.67 6.57
CA THR A 289 -3.53 -31.67 6.03
C THR A 289 -2.85 -33.05 6.01
N SER A 290 -3.55 -34.09 6.46
CA SER A 290 -3.07 -35.49 6.47
C SER A 290 -3.16 -36.17 5.10
N HIS A 291 -3.96 -35.61 4.19
CA HIS A 291 -4.06 -36.09 2.83
C HIS A 291 -3.39 -35.08 1.90
N PRO A 292 -2.60 -35.55 0.91
CA PRO A 292 -2.26 -34.71 -0.22
C PRO A 292 -3.60 -34.41 -0.88
N THR A 293 -4.11 -33.20 -0.73
CA THR A 293 -5.37 -32.82 -1.36
C THR A 293 -5.16 -33.09 -2.86
N LYS A 294 -5.78 -34.17 -3.38
CA LYS A 294 -5.90 -34.40 -4.81
C LYS A 294 -6.82 -33.32 -5.35
N LEU A 295 -6.33 -32.09 -5.41
CA LEU A 295 -6.77 -31.09 -6.36
C LEU A 295 -6.14 -31.45 -7.71
N VAL A 296 -6.29 -32.72 -8.12
CA VAL A 296 -6.27 -33.06 -9.53
C VAL A 296 -7.37 -32.18 -10.11
N PRO A 297 -7.10 -31.30 -11.07
CA PRO A 297 -8.18 -30.65 -11.79
C PRO A 297 -9.05 -31.80 -12.28
N LYS A 298 -10.24 -31.94 -11.69
CA LYS A 298 -11.28 -32.86 -12.12
C LYS A 298 -11.33 -32.65 -13.62
N LYS A 299 -10.83 -33.64 -14.38
CA LYS A 299 -10.39 -33.54 -15.78
C LYS A 299 -10.76 -32.18 -16.33
N LEU A 300 -9.76 -31.31 -16.51
CA LEU A 300 -9.90 -30.22 -17.43
C LEU A 300 -10.39 -30.85 -18.74
N GLU A 301 -11.71 -30.81 -18.94
CA GLU A 301 -12.35 -31.19 -20.17
C GLU A 301 -11.61 -30.37 -21.21
N ARG A 302 -11.05 -31.11 -22.15
CA ARG A 302 -10.12 -30.67 -23.18
C ARG A 302 -10.71 -29.61 -24.12
N GLU A 303 -11.87 -29.05 -23.76
CA GLU A 303 -12.70 -28.17 -24.58
C GLU A 303 -12.48 -26.68 -24.23
N ASP A 304 -11.94 -26.34 -23.05
CA ASP A 304 -11.81 -24.94 -22.61
C ASP A 304 -10.37 -24.37 -22.67
N PHE A 305 -9.38 -25.16 -23.08
CA PHE A 305 -8.02 -24.67 -23.28
C PHE A 305 -7.78 -24.34 -24.74
N MET A 306 -7.79 -23.04 -25.02
CA MET A 306 -7.30 -22.38 -26.24
C MET A 306 -8.27 -22.41 -27.42
N ASN A 307 -9.14 -21.39 -27.46
CA ASN A 307 -9.51 -20.81 -28.75
C ASN A 307 -8.21 -20.24 -29.34
N GLU A 308 -7.62 -20.92 -30.34
CA GLU A 308 -6.32 -20.57 -30.97
C GLU A 308 -6.19 -19.09 -31.37
N ASN A 309 -7.33 -18.42 -31.57
CA ASN A 309 -7.42 -16.99 -31.85
C ASN A 309 -6.95 -16.07 -30.70
N GLU A 310 -7.04 -16.45 -29.43
CA GLU A 310 -6.54 -15.62 -28.31
C GLU A 310 -5.02 -15.72 -28.14
N ALA A 311 -4.44 -16.91 -28.32
CA ALA A 311 -2.99 -17.09 -28.27
C ALA A 311 -2.28 -16.33 -29.41
N GLN A 312 -2.87 -16.30 -30.61
CA GLN A 312 -2.34 -15.52 -31.74
C GLN A 312 -2.43 -14.00 -31.50
N ARG A 313 -3.44 -13.52 -30.77
CA ARG A 313 -3.55 -12.09 -30.43
C ARG A 313 -2.44 -11.61 -29.49
N TYR A 314 -1.96 -12.45 -28.58
CA TYR A 314 -0.84 -12.09 -27.70
C TYR A 314 0.51 -12.11 -28.41
N VAL A 315 0.68 -12.94 -29.45
CA VAL A 315 1.90 -12.95 -30.28
C VAL A 315 1.92 -11.78 -31.27
N ALA A 316 0.76 -11.33 -31.74
CA ALA A 316 0.68 -10.18 -32.66
C ALA A 316 0.82 -8.80 -31.97
N MET A 317 0.79 -8.74 -30.64
CA MET A 317 0.97 -7.51 -29.85
C MET A 317 2.36 -7.39 -29.19
N ALA A 318 3.25 -8.37 -29.38
CA ALA A 318 4.65 -8.34 -28.94
C ALA A 318 5.57 -8.05 -30.12
#